data_AF-A0AA40BV25-F1
#
_entry.id   AF-A0AA40BV25-F1
#
_cell.length_a   1.000
_cell.length_b   1.000
_cell.length_c   1.000
_cell.angle_alpha   90.00
_cell.angle_beta   90.00
_cell.angle_gamma   90.00
#
_symmetry.space_group_name_H-M   'P 1'
#
loop_
_entity.id
_entity.type
_entity.pdbx_description
1 polymer ?
#
loop_
_entity_poly.entity_id
_entity_poly.type
_entity_poly.pdbx_seq_one_letter_code
_entity_poly.pdbx_strand_id
1 'polypeptide(L)'
;MVRLGLLLLRVATVTEAIWQFSPDLTVLAQDDDGDGTESYLPLPSTDSWYRAPEGWEEATPGTVFKIRKNAYNVSLVPIANVKEVFQVLFRSTDSLENATWGVTTVFVPHRSQCDSTTSSANCSQGIVSYQLPYDTSCLDASPSFGLQWGEPYGEIGMALGRGWWVSVPDFEGPLASYGANIVAGYITLDSVRAVLAAVPDAFGVKHPRAALWGYSNGASATEAAVEFAPKYAPALKLAGAAIGGLTPSQITSGPMIARTQVSGLLVQGIIGITSQYPKQREYLLTRLHPSGPYNVTEFFWASYMSGWQSLLYYSYVDVFQYFIGGQADLEEPGMAAMFYREGTLGVFGIPDTPLFMYQAVEDDLTPIAETDSLIQNFCEKGSNILYHRNHWGGHNDELTNGRQRSLDFMGTVLGGGDVLEFPSSGCKTVNLTFMQDPQKPIV
;
A
#
# COMPACT_ATOMS: atom_id res chain seq x y z
N MET A 1 5.14 -35.75 2.58
CA MET A 1 3.79 -35.64 1.98
C MET A 1 2.69 -35.25 2.97
N VAL A 2 2.72 -35.63 4.26
CA VAL A 2 1.66 -35.26 5.23
C VAL A 2 1.78 -33.83 5.82
N ARG A 3 2.97 -33.21 5.77
CA ARG A 3 3.16 -31.79 6.18
C ARG A 3 2.71 -30.75 5.13
N LEU A 4 2.48 -31.16 3.87
CA LEU A 4 2.09 -30.26 2.78
C LEU A 4 0.59 -29.95 2.79
N GLY A 5 -0.24 -30.87 3.29
CA GLY A 5 -1.70 -30.70 3.35
C GLY A 5 -2.21 -29.84 4.52
N LEU A 6 -1.45 -29.72 5.62
CA LEU A 6 -1.86 -28.90 6.78
C LEU A 6 -1.59 -27.40 6.60
N LEU A 7 -0.67 -27.02 5.70
CA LEU A 7 -0.38 -25.62 5.38
C LEU A 7 -1.46 -25.05 4.44
N LEU A 8 -1.89 -25.85 3.45
CA LEU A 8 -2.99 -25.51 2.54
C LEU A 8 -4.31 -25.31 3.30
N LEU A 9 -4.61 -26.13 4.31
CA LEU A 9 -5.87 -26.03 5.06
C LEU A 9 -5.96 -24.84 6.04
N ARG A 10 -4.84 -24.25 6.45
CA ARG A 10 -4.85 -23.11 7.41
C ARG A 10 -4.86 -21.74 6.74
N VAL A 11 -4.39 -21.64 5.50
CA VAL A 11 -4.45 -20.41 4.70
C VAL A 11 -5.82 -20.30 4.00
N ALA A 12 -6.36 -21.44 3.54
CA ALA A 12 -7.64 -21.52 2.84
C ALA A 12 -8.85 -21.02 3.67
N THR A 13 -8.96 -21.37 4.95
CA THR A 13 -10.21 -21.15 5.68
C THR A 13 -10.51 -19.69 6.07
N VAL A 14 -9.56 -18.76 5.88
CA VAL A 14 -9.79 -17.32 6.13
C VAL A 14 -9.71 -16.50 4.83
N THR A 15 -9.06 -17.00 3.78
CA THR A 15 -8.90 -16.26 2.50
C THR A 15 -9.86 -16.71 1.38
N GLU A 16 -10.46 -17.89 1.48
CA GLU A 16 -11.34 -18.44 0.42
C GLU A 16 -12.65 -17.66 0.20
N ALA A 17 -13.06 -16.80 1.13
CA ALA A 17 -14.33 -16.07 1.03
C ALA A 17 -14.22 -14.66 0.41
N ILE A 18 -13.03 -14.07 0.35
CA ILE A 18 -12.86 -12.63 -0.01
C ILE A 18 -12.49 -12.42 -1.49
N TRP A 19 -12.08 -13.48 -2.20
CA TRP A 19 -11.63 -13.40 -3.60
C TRP A 19 -12.41 -14.28 -4.59
N GLN A 20 -13.62 -14.75 -4.27
CA GLN A 20 -14.52 -15.26 -5.31
C GLN A 20 -15.08 -14.10 -6.14
N PHE A 21 -14.23 -13.53 -6.99
CA PHE A 21 -14.62 -12.60 -8.04
C PHE A 21 -15.50 -13.34 -9.04
N SER A 22 -16.75 -12.90 -9.20
CA SER A 22 -17.61 -13.42 -10.25
C SER A 22 -17.00 -13.06 -11.62
N PRO A 23 -16.90 -14.02 -12.56
CA PRO A 23 -16.16 -13.85 -13.81
C PRO A 23 -16.80 -12.93 -14.87
N ASP A 24 -17.88 -12.21 -14.56
CA ASP A 24 -18.59 -11.34 -15.52
C ASP A 24 -18.53 -9.86 -15.08
N LEU A 25 -17.35 -9.23 -15.22
CA LEU A 25 -17.15 -7.79 -15.03
C LEU A 25 -17.76 -6.94 -16.17
N THR A 26 -18.08 -7.55 -17.31
CA THR A 26 -18.58 -6.84 -18.52
C THR A 26 -20.06 -6.46 -18.48
N VAL A 27 -20.83 -6.90 -17.47
CA VAL A 27 -22.30 -6.75 -17.47
C VAL A 27 -22.82 -5.64 -16.55
N LEU A 28 -21.97 -5.03 -15.70
CA LEU A 28 -22.43 -4.10 -14.64
C LEU A 28 -22.07 -2.63 -14.85
N ALA A 29 -21.49 -2.26 -15.99
CA ALA A 29 -21.22 -0.86 -16.30
C ALA A 29 -22.42 -0.22 -17.02
N GLN A 30 -23.39 0.29 -16.27
CA GLN A 30 -24.29 1.34 -16.75
C GLN A 30 -24.10 2.61 -15.93
N ASP A 31 -24.12 3.74 -16.65
CA ASP A 31 -23.83 5.12 -16.24
C ASP A 31 -24.34 5.53 -14.85
N ASP A 32 -23.52 6.21 -14.03
CA ASP A 32 -24.00 6.91 -12.83
C ASP A 32 -23.25 8.23 -12.56
N ASP A 33 -24.04 9.29 -12.52
CA ASP A 33 -23.78 10.67 -12.10
C ASP A 33 -24.11 10.94 -10.61
N GLY A 34 -24.08 9.90 -9.78
CA GLY A 34 -24.07 9.97 -8.32
C GLY A 34 -25.46 10.11 -7.70
N ASP A 35 -26.49 9.50 -8.29
CA ASP A 35 -27.86 9.59 -7.78
C ASP A 35 -28.13 8.72 -6.54
N GLY A 36 -27.16 7.90 -6.12
CA GLY A 36 -27.21 7.14 -4.87
C GLY A 36 -28.21 5.98 -4.88
N THR A 37 -28.62 5.53 -6.07
CA THR A 37 -29.53 4.37 -6.22
C THR A 37 -28.80 3.03 -6.40
N GLU A 38 -27.53 3.02 -6.80
CA GLU A 38 -26.75 1.78 -6.96
C GLU A 38 -26.11 1.28 -5.66
N SER A 39 -26.03 -0.05 -5.50
CA SER A 39 -25.44 -0.67 -4.30
C SER A 39 -23.91 -0.70 -4.29
N TYR A 40 -23.28 -0.51 -5.45
CA TYR A 40 -21.84 -0.60 -5.68
C TYR A 40 -21.36 0.51 -6.63
N LEU A 41 -20.09 0.88 -6.53
CA LEU A 41 -19.45 1.84 -7.43
C LEU A 41 -19.16 1.17 -8.79
N PRO A 42 -19.15 1.95 -9.91
CA PRO A 42 -18.65 1.48 -11.19
C PRO A 42 -17.14 1.29 -11.18
N LEU A 43 -16.62 0.54 -12.16
CA LEU A 43 -15.18 0.28 -12.31
C LEU A 43 -14.41 1.60 -12.49
N PRO A 44 -13.27 1.82 -11.80
CA PRO A 44 -12.45 3.03 -11.94
C PRO A 44 -12.15 3.44 -13.39
N SER A 45 -11.91 2.49 -14.28
CA SER A 45 -11.65 2.73 -15.71
C SER A 45 -12.84 3.33 -16.46
N THR A 46 -14.06 3.08 -15.99
CA THR A 46 -15.33 3.55 -16.59
C THR A 46 -15.99 4.67 -15.80
N ASP A 47 -15.62 4.84 -14.53
CA ASP A 47 -16.20 5.82 -13.63
C ASP A 47 -15.65 7.23 -13.89
N SER A 48 -16.52 8.14 -14.35
CA SER A 48 -16.15 9.54 -14.59
C SER A 48 -15.69 10.27 -13.33
N TRP A 49 -16.05 9.78 -12.13
CA TRP A 49 -15.58 10.33 -10.87
C TRP A 49 -14.07 10.17 -10.67
N TYR A 50 -13.42 9.18 -11.29
CA TYR A 50 -11.95 9.01 -11.20
C TYR A 50 -11.17 9.98 -12.11
N ARG A 51 -11.86 10.75 -12.97
CA ARG A 51 -11.21 11.70 -13.88
C ARG A 51 -10.96 13.05 -13.20
N ALA A 52 -9.74 13.56 -13.26
CA ALA A 52 -9.43 14.89 -12.78
C ALA A 52 -10.19 15.98 -13.59
N PRO A 53 -10.62 17.10 -12.97
CA PRO A 53 -11.35 18.17 -13.66
C PRO A 53 -10.43 18.95 -14.63
N GLU A 54 -10.99 19.76 -15.53
CA GLU A 54 -10.18 20.60 -16.42
C GLU A 54 -9.25 21.56 -15.63
N GLY A 55 -7.99 21.69 -16.06
CA GLY A 55 -6.99 22.56 -15.43
C GLY A 55 -6.43 22.05 -14.10
N TRP A 56 -6.67 20.78 -13.75
CA TRP A 56 -6.19 20.15 -12.53
C TRP A 56 -4.65 20.17 -12.39
N GLU A 57 -3.93 20.21 -13.51
CA GLU A 57 -2.46 20.18 -13.56
C GLU A 57 -1.82 21.37 -12.86
N GLU A 58 -2.49 22.53 -12.82
CA GLU A 58 -1.96 23.76 -12.20
C GLU A 58 -2.17 23.82 -10.69
N ALA A 59 -3.00 22.94 -10.11
CA ALA A 59 -3.20 22.90 -8.68
C ALA A 59 -1.94 22.43 -7.94
N THR A 60 -1.85 22.73 -6.65
CA THR A 60 -0.72 22.29 -5.81
C THR A 60 -0.91 20.86 -5.30
N PRO A 61 0.16 20.09 -5.03
CA PRO A 61 0.06 18.75 -4.45
C PRO A 61 -0.81 18.73 -3.18
N GLY A 62 -1.71 17.76 -3.09
CA GLY A 62 -2.70 17.62 -2.01
C GLY A 62 -3.97 18.45 -2.17
N THR A 63 -4.13 19.22 -3.25
CA THR A 63 -5.38 19.96 -3.51
C THR A 63 -6.53 18.99 -3.76
N VAL A 64 -7.62 19.14 -3.01
CA VAL A 64 -8.84 18.33 -3.17
C VAL A 64 -9.64 18.83 -4.36
N PHE A 65 -10.00 17.93 -5.27
CA PHE A 65 -10.85 18.24 -6.42
C PHE A 65 -12.29 17.76 -6.22
N LYS A 66 -12.48 16.53 -5.75
CA LYS A 66 -13.80 15.93 -5.57
C LYS A 66 -13.87 15.13 -4.28
N ILE A 67 -15.05 15.11 -3.68
CA ILE A 67 -15.37 14.26 -2.53
C ILE A 67 -16.64 13.47 -2.88
N ARG A 68 -16.55 12.13 -2.90
CA ARG A 68 -17.71 11.24 -2.99
C ARG A 68 -18.10 10.83 -1.57
N LYS A 69 -19.14 11.44 -1.03
CA LYS A 69 -19.72 11.06 0.27
C LYS A 69 -20.45 9.73 0.14
N ASN A 70 -20.53 8.95 1.23
CA ASN A 70 -21.19 7.65 1.26
C ASN A 70 -20.73 6.73 0.13
N ALA A 71 -19.43 6.69 -0.14
CA ALA A 71 -18.87 5.95 -1.28
C ALA A 71 -19.25 4.46 -1.23
N TYR A 72 -19.38 3.88 -0.03
CA TYR A 72 -19.85 2.52 0.17
C TYR A 72 -21.14 2.48 0.98
N ASN A 73 -21.98 1.49 0.70
CA ASN A 73 -23.07 1.13 1.59
C ASN A 73 -22.50 0.41 2.83
N VAL A 74 -22.35 1.14 3.93
CA VAL A 74 -21.76 0.62 5.18
C VAL A 74 -22.52 -0.55 5.81
N SER A 75 -23.79 -0.74 5.45
CA SER A 75 -24.58 -1.91 5.90
C SER A 75 -24.27 -3.19 5.12
N LEU A 76 -23.61 -3.06 3.96
CA LEU A 76 -23.24 -4.19 3.09
C LEU A 76 -21.73 -4.45 3.06
N VAL A 77 -20.89 -3.45 3.39
CA VAL A 77 -19.43 -3.62 3.40
C VAL A 77 -18.98 -4.36 4.69
N PRO A 78 -18.28 -5.50 4.58
CA PRO A 78 -17.84 -6.26 5.74
C PRO A 78 -16.53 -5.69 6.32
N ILE A 79 -16.58 -4.44 6.80
CA ILE A 79 -15.47 -3.77 7.53
C ILE A 79 -15.97 -3.42 8.93
N ALA A 80 -15.28 -3.91 9.96
CA ALA A 80 -15.72 -3.70 11.33
C ALA A 80 -15.54 -2.23 11.78
N ASN A 81 -16.39 -1.78 12.71
CA ASN A 81 -16.28 -0.46 13.36
C ASN A 81 -16.46 0.77 12.44
N VAL A 82 -16.80 0.58 11.16
CA VAL A 82 -17.03 1.67 10.20
C VAL A 82 -18.40 2.31 10.36
N LYS A 83 -18.44 3.63 10.39
CA LYS A 83 -19.65 4.45 10.43
C LYS A 83 -20.03 4.99 9.07
N GLU A 84 -19.03 5.49 8.35
CA GLU A 84 -19.19 6.18 7.08
C GLU A 84 -17.93 5.99 6.25
N VAL A 85 -18.08 6.00 4.93
CA VAL A 85 -16.97 5.95 3.98
C VAL A 85 -17.14 7.04 2.94
N PHE A 86 -16.06 7.73 2.61
CA PHE A 86 -16.02 8.68 1.50
C PHE A 86 -14.72 8.54 0.71
N GLN A 87 -14.73 8.95 -0.54
CA GLN A 87 -13.52 9.03 -1.36
C GLN A 87 -13.14 10.49 -1.61
N VAL A 88 -11.84 10.75 -1.70
CA VAL A 88 -11.27 12.04 -2.04
C VAL A 88 -10.39 11.87 -3.26
N LEU A 89 -10.68 12.64 -4.31
CA LEU A 89 -9.81 12.78 -5.48
C LEU A 89 -8.99 14.06 -5.33
N PHE A 90 -7.67 13.96 -5.48
CA PHE A 90 -6.74 15.05 -5.21
C PHE A 90 -5.58 15.11 -6.20
N ARG A 91 -4.92 16.26 -6.29
CA ARG A 91 -3.72 16.47 -7.11
C ARG A 91 -2.49 15.84 -6.44
N SER A 92 -1.67 15.14 -7.21
CA SER A 92 -0.36 14.64 -6.78
C SER A 92 0.73 14.81 -7.85
N THR A 93 1.84 14.10 -7.74
CA THR A 93 3.01 14.16 -8.62
C THR A 93 3.43 12.75 -9.01
N ASP A 94 3.70 12.52 -10.30
CA ASP A 94 4.10 11.22 -10.82
C ASP A 94 5.60 10.92 -10.58
N SER A 95 6.06 9.75 -11.01
CA SER A 95 7.45 9.35 -10.85
C SER A 95 8.42 10.28 -11.61
N LEU A 96 7.98 10.97 -12.66
CA LEU A 96 8.79 11.88 -13.48
C LEU A 96 8.63 13.36 -13.07
N GLU A 97 8.05 13.62 -11.90
CA GLU A 97 7.78 14.96 -11.36
C GLU A 97 6.73 15.77 -12.16
N ASN A 98 5.94 15.12 -13.02
CA ASN A 98 4.79 15.77 -13.66
C ASN A 98 3.57 15.75 -12.74
N ALA A 99 2.59 16.60 -13.02
CA ALA A 99 1.31 16.53 -12.34
C ALA A 99 0.65 15.17 -12.60
N THR A 100 0.07 14.56 -11.56
CA THR A 100 -0.88 13.45 -11.63
C THR A 100 -1.99 13.67 -10.60
N TRP A 101 -2.92 12.74 -10.48
CA TRP A 101 -3.92 12.75 -9.40
C TRP A 101 -3.88 11.45 -8.62
N GLY A 102 -4.50 11.45 -7.46
CA GLY A 102 -4.67 10.27 -6.63
C GLY A 102 -6.09 10.19 -6.08
N VAL A 103 -6.46 9.01 -5.64
CA VAL A 103 -7.69 8.76 -4.90
C VAL A 103 -7.34 8.18 -3.54
N THR A 104 -8.07 8.58 -2.51
CA THR A 104 -8.03 7.89 -1.23
C THR A 104 -9.42 7.66 -0.69
N THR A 105 -9.63 6.48 -0.12
CA THR A 105 -10.86 6.10 0.57
C THR A 105 -10.67 6.30 2.06
N VAL A 106 -11.55 7.05 2.69
CA VAL A 106 -11.48 7.37 4.11
C VAL A 106 -12.64 6.71 4.84
N PHE A 107 -12.30 5.95 5.87
CA PHE A 107 -13.21 5.24 6.75
C PHE A 107 -13.32 5.99 8.08
N VAL A 108 -14.56 6.27 8.46
CA VAL A 108 -14.90 6.99 9.68
C VAL A 108 -15.29 5.99 10.77
N PRO A 109 -14.73 6.05 11.99
CA PRO A 109 -15.09 5.12 13.06
C PRO A 109 -16.46 5.44 13.69
N HIS A 110 -17.18 4.42 14.17
CA HIS A 110 -18.44 4.58 14.94
C HIS A 110 -18.30 5.46 16.17
N ARG A 111 -17.16 5.37 16.85
CA ARG A 111 -16.83 6.16 18.02
C ARG A 111 -15.41 6.68 17.86
N SER A 112 -15.25 7.98 17.67
CA SER A 112 -14.00 8.62 18.09
C SER A 112 -13.98 8.61 19.63
N GLN A 113 -12.89 8.22 20.27
CA GLN A 113 -12.73 8.19 21.73
C GLN A 113 -12.66 9.59 22.37
N CYS A 114 -13.56 10.48 21.96
CA CYS A 114 -13.68 11.83 22.48
C CYS A 114 -15.13 12.04 22.85
N ASP A 115 -15.42 12.05 24.15
CA ASP A 115 -16.70 12.50 24.66
C ASP A 115 -16.64 13.97 25.08
N SER A 116 -17.78 14.55 25.45
CA SER A 116 -17.89 15.95 25.88
C SER A 116 -17.11 16.28 27.16
N THR A 117 -16.54 15.28 27.84
CA THR A 117 -15.75 15.44 29.08
C THR A 117 -14.25 15.35 28.82
N THR A 118 -13.83 14.89 27.65
CA THR A 118 -12.43 14.79 27.25
C THR A 118 -11.95 16.16 26.78
N SER A 119 -10.87 16.71 27.37
CA SER A 119 -10.36 18.02 26.94
C SER A 119 -9.97 17.96 25.45
N SER A 120 -10.30 19.00 24.68
CA SER A 120 -9.96 19.05 23.25
C SER A 120 -8.45 19.01 22.98
N ALA A 121 -7.63 19.32 23.98
CA ALA A 121 -6.17 19.20 23.91
C ALA A 121 -5.67 17.73 23.99
N ASN A 122 -6.50 16.82 24.51
CA ASN A 122 -6.20 15.39 24.66
C ASN A 122 -7.04 14.49 23.74
N CYS A 123 -7.87 15.08 22.87
CA CYS A 123 -8.66 14.37 21.87
C CYS A 123 -7.86 14.27 20.56
N SER A 124 -6.92 13.34 20.48
CA SER A 124 -6.27 13.01 19.21
C SER A 124 -7.19 12.09 18.41
N GLN A 125 -8.09 12.67 17.61
CA GLN A 125 -8.76 11.96 16.53
C GLN A 125 -7.72 11.64 15.44
N GLY A 126 -6.87 10.65 15.72
CA GLY A 126 -5.76 10.26 14.87
C GLY A 126 -6.24 9.73 13.53
N ILE A 127 -5.47 10.04 12.48
CA ILE A 127 -5.65 9.50 11.15
C ILE A 127 -4.50 8.52 10.89
N VAL A 128 -4.84 7.28 10.54
CA VAL A 128 -3.91 6.31 9.99
C VAL A 128 -4.05 6.35 8.48
N SER A 129 -3.01 6.78 7.77
CA SER A 129 -2.87 6.49 6.34
C SER A 129 -2.37 5.06 6.21
N TYR A 130 -3.21 4.16 5.72
CA TYR A 130 -2.91 2.73 5.60
C TYR A 130 -2.64 2.38 4.14
N GLN A 131 -1.37 2.10 3.83
CA GLN A 131 -0.94 1.64 2.52
C GLN A 131 -1.22 0.13 2.42
N LEU A 132 -2.42 -0.21 1.95
CA LEU A 132 -2.81 -1.60 1.68
C LEU A 132 -1.93 -2.19 0.55
N PRO A 133 -1.30 -3.36 0.69
CA PRO A 133 -0.62 -4.00 -0.45
C PRO A 133 -1.64 -4.66 -1.40
N TYR A 134 -2.01 -3.98 -2.49
CA TYR A 134 -2.97 -4.50 -3.50
C TYR A 134 -2.31 -5.12 -4.74
N ASP A 135 -0.99 -4.92 -4.89
CA ASP A 135 -0.06 -5.70 -5.70
C ASP A 135 -0.48 -5.95 -7.15
N THR A 136 -0.96 -4.91 -7.84
CA THR A 136 -1.50 -5.05 -9.19
C THR A 136 -1.31 -3.84 -10.08
N SER A 137 -1.05 -4.10 -11.36
CA SER A 137 -1.08 -3.09 -12.42
C SER A 137 -2.46 -2.90 -13.08
N CYS A 138 -3.52 -3.41 -12.44
CA CYS A 138 -4.91 -3.23 -12.86
C CYS A 138 -5.55 -2.07 -12.10
N LEU A 139 -5.90 -0.99 -12.82
CA LEU A 139 -6.59 0.17 -12.25
C LEU A 139 -7.94 -0.21 -11.60
N ASP A 140 -8.64 -1.18 -12.17
CA ASP A 140 -9.92 -1.64 -11.65
C ASP A 140 -9.81 -2.53 -10.40
N ALA A 141 -8.59 -2.87 -10.00
CA ALA A 141 -8.29 -3.56 -8.74
C ALA A 141 -7.72 -2.61 -7.67
N SER A 142 -7.77 -1.29 -7.88
CA SER A 142 -7.34 -0.31 -6.88
C SER A 142 -8.17 -0.38 -5.58
N PRO A 143 -7.58 -0.08 -4.41
CA PRO A 143 -8.26 -0.16 -3.11
C PRO A 143 -9.58 0.60 -3.02
N SER A 144 -9.65 1.77 -3.64
CA SER A 144 -10.87 2.60 -3.66
C SER A 144 -12.07 1.93 -4.33
N PHE A 145 -11.86 0.93 -5.17
CA PHE A 145 -12.94 0.12 -5.70
C PHE A 145 -13.07 -1.19 -4.92
N GLY A 146 -11.97 -1.93 -4.75
CA GLY A 146 -11.99 -3.27 -4.17
C GLY A 146 -12.53 -3.33 -2.73
N LEU A 147 -12.32 -2.29 -1.92
CA LEU A 147 -12.75 -2.28 -0.51
C LEU A 147 -14.27 -2.22 -0.32
N GLN A 148 -15.07 -2.01 -1.38
CA GLN A 148 -16.54 -2.10 -1.27
C GLN A 148 -17.03 -3.53 -0.97
N TRP A 149 -16.17 -4.55 -1.15
CA TRP A 149 -16.45 -5.95 -0.78
C TRP A 149 -15.78 -6.40 0.52
N GLY A 150 -15.08 -5.51 1.22
CA GLY A 150 -14.42 -5.82 2.47
C GLY A 150 -12.92 -5.56 2.45
N GLU A 151 -12.33 -5.61 3.64
CA GLU A 151 -10.88 -5.54 3.80
C GLU A 151 -10.26 -6.94 3.79
N PRO A 152 -9.07 -7.12 3.19
CA PRO A 152 -8.46 -8.45 3.06
C PRO A 152 -7.79 -8.96 4.35
N TYR A 153 -7.38 -8.07 5.25
CA TYR A 153 -6.44 -8.41 6.32
C TYR A 153 -6.93 -8.03 7.75
N GLY A 154 -7.92 -7.13 7.89
CA GLY A 154 -8.57 -6.76 9.16
C GLY A 154 -8.02 -5.49 9.85
N GLU A 155 -6.93 -4.91 9.36
CA GLU A 155 -6.23 -3.77 9.93
C GLU A 155 -7.07 -2.49 9.91
N ILE A 156 -7.90 -2.28 8.89
CA ILE A 156 -8.79 -1.11 8.78
C ILE A 156 -9.80 -1.18 9.93
N GLY A 157 -10.49 -2.31 10.08
CA GLY A 157 -11.46 -2.52 11.15
C GLY A 157 -10.85 -2.46 12.55
N MET A 158 -9.61 -2.93 12.73
CA MET A 158 -8.87 -2.83 13.99
C MET A 158 -8.50 -1.37 14.33
N ALA A 159 -8.00 -0.61 13.36
CA ALA A 159 -7.69 0.81 13.54
C ALA A 159 -8.95 1.64 13.82
N LEU A 160 -10.05 1.37 13.10
CA LEU A 160 -11.37 1.96 13.37
C LEU A 160 -11.88 1.60 14.78
N GLY A 161 -11.62 0.37 15.24
CA GLY A 161 -11.95 -0.08 16.60
C GLY A 161 -11.20 0.68 17.70
N ARG A 162 -10.00 1.20 17.40
CA ARG A 162 -9.27 2.12 18.28
C ARG A 162 -9.76 3.57 18.18
N GLY A 163 -10.77 3.84 17.35
CA GLY A 163 -11.38 5.14 17.16
C GLY A 163 -10.57 6.07 16.24
N TRP A 164 -9.61 5.51 15.49
CA TRP A 164 -8.85 6.24 14.48
C TRP A 164 -9.61 6.29 13.17
N TRP A 165 -9.42 7.39 12.45
CA TRP A 165 -9.79 7.49 11.06
C TRP A 165 -8.78 6.72 10.23
N VAL A 166 -9.24 6.04 9.18
CA VAL A 166 -8.34 5.28 8.30
C VAL A 166 -8.47 5.82 6.88
N SER A 167 -7.37 6.25 6.30
CA SER A 167 -7.26 6.68 4.90
C SER A 167 -6.50 5.62 4.13
N VAL A 168 -7.08 5.05 3.09
CA VAL A 168 -6.42 4.06 2.22
C VAL A 168 -6.23 4.70 0.85
N PRO A 169 -5.00 5.15 0.49
CA PRO A 169 -4.74 5.72 -0.82
C PRO A 169 -4.53 4.64 -1.87
N ASP A 170 -5.00 4.92 -3.09
CA ASP A 170 -4.59 4.22 -4.31
C ASP A 170 -3.20 4.73 -4.70
N PHE A 171 -2.18 4.38 -3.92
CA PHE A 171 -0.88 5.03 -3.98
C PHE A 171 -0.14 4.83 -5.31
N GLU A 172 -0.53 3.88 -6.15
CA GLU A 172 0.07 3.64 -7.47
C GLU A 172 -0.54 4.53 -8.55
N GLY A 173 -1.55 5.33 -8.19
CA GLY A 173 -2.12 6.37 -9.04
C GLY A 173 -2.98 5.84 -10.20
N PRO A 174 -3.37 6.73 -11.13
CA PRO A 174 -4.32 6.42 -12.21
C PRO A 174 -3.76 5.47 -13.26
N LEU A 175 -2.47 5.11 -13.17
CA LEU A 175 -1.81 4.16 -14.07
C LEU A 175 -1.60 2.79 -13.42
N ALA A 176 -2.01 2.58 -12.16
CA ALA A 176 -1.73 1.37 -11.39
C ALA A 176 -0.24 0.97 -11.51
N SER A 177 0.63 1.93 -11.20
CA SER A 177 2.09 1.79 -11.31
C SER A 177 2.71 0.95 -10.19
N TYR A 178 2.22 -0.27 -9.97
CA TYR A 178 2.78 -1.21 -9.00
C TYR A 178 4.31 -1.35 -9.13
N GLY A 179 5.00 -1.26 -7.99
CA GLY A 179 6.46 -1.25 -7.90
C GLY A 179 7.13 0.11 -8.08
N ALA A 180 6.44 1.14 -8.61
CA ALA A 180 7.00 2.48 -8.76
C ALA A 180 6.96 3.26 -7.43
N ASN A 181 8.02 3.16 -6.63
CA ASN A 181 8.04 3.73 -5.27
C ASN A 181 7.96 5.26 -5.24
N ILE A 182 8.37 5.96 -6.31
CA ILE A 182 8.37 7.44 -6.32
C ILE A 182 6.94 7.98 -6.33
N VAL A 183 6.12 7.56 -7.31
CA VAL A 183 4.70 7.93 -7.36
C VAL A 183 3.95 7.43 -6.12
N ALA A 184 4.29 6.24 -5.61
CA ALA A 184 3.72 5.70 -4.37
C ALA A 184 3.97 6.58 -3.15
N GLY A 185 5.19 7.07 -2.98
CA GLY A 185 5.56 7.99 -1.92
C GLY A 185 4.85 9.34 -2.03
N TYR A 186 4.82 9.93 -3.23
CA TYR A 186 4.16 11.23 -3.46
C TYR A 186 2.64 11.17 -3.26
N ILE A 187 1.97 10.17 -3.83
CA ILE A 187 0.52 10.01 -3.66
C ILE A 187 0.18 9.72 -2.18
N THR A 188 1.03 8.98 -1.47
CA THR A 188 0.85 8.76 -0.02
C THR A 188 0.93 10.05 0.78
N LEU A 189 1.92 10.92 0.52
CA LEU A 189 2.03 12.21 1.22
C LEU A 189 0.90 13.18 0.86
N ASP A 190 0.52 13.22 -0.43
CA ASP A 190 -0.52 14.10 -0.93
C ASP A 190 -1.92 13.63 -0.51
N SER A 191 -2.14 12.33 -0.32
CA SER A 191 -3.39 11.82 0.25
C SER A 191 -3.56 12.30 1.69
N VAL A 192 -2.49 12.29 2.49
CA VAL A 192 -2.53 12.82 3.86
C VAL A 192 -2.84 14.32 3.84
N ARG A 193 -2.20 15.10 2.96
CA ARG A 193 -2.52 16.53 2.79
C ARG A 193 -3.99 16.75 2.42
N ALA A 194 -4.49 15.99 1.45
CA ALA A 194 -5.87 16.09 0.97
C ALA A 194 -6.88 15.74 2.07
N VAL A 195 -6.61 14.69 2.85
CA VAL A 195 -7.48 14.28 3.97
C VAL A 195 -7.41 15.29 5.11
N LEU A 196 -6.23 15.79 5.48
CA LEU A 196 -6.11 16.84 6.49
C LEU A 196 -6.81 18.15 6.09
N ALA A 197 -6.90 18.44 4.79
CA ALA A 197 -7.66 19.57 4.27
C ALA A 197 -9.17 19.31 4.26
N ALA A 198 -9.61 18.11 3.86
CA ALA A 198 -11.03 17.77 3.73
C ALA A 198 -11.73 17.49 5.06
N VAL A 199 -11.06 16.82 6.00
CA VAL A 199 -11.69 16.24 7.20
C VAL A 199 -12.18 17.29 8.21
N PRO A 200 -11.45 18.38 8.53
CA PRO A 200 -11.93 19.38 9.49
C PRO A 200 -13.29 19.99 9.09
N ASP A 201 -13.45 20.32 7.81
CA ASP A 201 -14.66 20.97 7.31
C ASP A 201 -15.79 19.98 7.04
N ALA A 202 -15.47 18.79 6.51
CA ALA A 202 -16.49 17.80 6.17
C ALA A 202 -16.97 16.98 7.39
N PHE A 203 -16.13 16.83 8.43
CA PHE A 203 -16.37 15.89 9.53
C PHE A 203 -16.02 16.40 10.93
N GLY A 204 -15.58 17.65 11.08
CA GLY A 204 -15.46 18.32 12.37
C GLY A 204 -14.28 17.87 13.24
N VAL A 205 -13.25 17.25 12.65
CA VAL A 205 -12.04 16.83 13.37
C VAL A 205 -11.11 18.03 13.60
N LYS A 206 -10.68 18.23 14.85
CA LYS A 206 -9.78 19.34 15.21
C LYS A 206 -8.34 18.86 15.32
N HIS A 207 -7.45 19.46 14.52
CA HIS A 207 -6.00 19.22 14.52
C HIS A 207 -5.60 17.72 14.56
N PRO A 208 -6.09 16.90 13.63
CA PRO A 208 -5.75 15.49 13.63
C PRO A 208 -4.26 15.29 13.43
N ARG A 209 -3.69 14.36 14.20
CA ARG A 209 -2.34 13.81 13.95
C ARG A 209 -2.47 12.72 12.90
N ALA A 210 -1.55 12.69 11.94
CA ALA A 210 -1.52 11.65 10.92
C ALA A 210 -0.29 10.76 11.08
N ALA A 211 -0.47 9.46 10.98
CA ALA A 211 0.61 8.48 10.97
C ALA A 211 0.42 7.55 9.76
N LEU A 212 1.52 6.95 9.28
CA LEU A 212 1.50 6.05 8.13
C LEU A 212 1.66 4.60 8.58
N TRP A 213 1.01 3.66 7.91
CA TRP A 213 1.18 2.24 8.16
C TRP A 213 1.13 1.45 6.87
N GLY A 214 2.18 0.70 6.58
CA GLY A 214 2.22 -0.20 5.43
C GLY A 214 2.92 -1.52 5.75
N TYR A 215 2.46 -2.58 5.06
CA TYR A 215 3.09 -3.88 5.07
C TYR A 215 3.39 -4.34 3.63
N SER A 216 4.47 -5.09 3.40
CA SER A 216 4.88 -5.57 2.07
C SER A 216 5.04 -4.42 1.06
N ASN A 217 4.43 -4.47 -0.14
CA ASN A 217 4.43 -3.33 -1.08
C ASN A 217 3.90 -2.02 -0.44
N GLY A 218 2.93 -2.12 0.47
CA GLY A 218 2.48 -0.97 1.24
C GLY A 218 3.56 -0.38 2.16
N ALA A 219 4.47 -1.21 2.66
CA ALA A 219 5.64 -0.77 3.40
C ALA A 219 6.62 -0.01 2.50
N SER A 220 6.82 -0.44 1.25
CA SER A 220 7.63 0.30 0.27
C SER A 220 7.02 1.68 -0.05
N ALA A 221 5.70 1.78 -0.22
CA ALA A 221 5.01 3.06 -0.39
C ALA A 221 5.15 3.97 0.84
N THR A 222 5.05 3.38 2.05
CA THR A 222 5.19 4.10 3.32
C THR A 222 6.62 4.58 3.54
N GLU A 223 7.60 3.75 3.23
CA GLU A 223 9.02 4.04 3.36
C GLU A 223 9.44 5.17 2.41
N ALA A 224 9.07 5.07 1.14
CA ALA A 224 9.30 6.14 0.17
C ALA A 224 8.67 7.46 0.61
N ALA A 225 7.44 7.42 1.14
CA ALA A 225 6.77 8.61 1.68
C ALA A 225 7.56 9.26 2.81
N VAL A 226 8.09 8.50 3.77
CA VAL A 226 8.87 9.08 4.89
C VAL A 226 10.24 9.59 4.44
N GLU A 227 10.86 9.00 3.41
CA GLU A 227 12.08 9.56 2.81
C GLU A 227 11.82 10.88 2.09
N PHE A 228 10.71 10.99 1.35
CA PHE A 228 10.36 12.21 0.62
C PHE A 228 9.82 13.33 1.50
N ALA A 229 9.19 13.01 2.63
CA ALA A 229 8.50 13.98 3.48
C ALA A 229 9.33 15.24 3.80
N PRO A 230 10.61 15.17 4.22
CA PRO A 230 11.38 16.36 4.58
C PRO A 230 11.59 17.36 3.43
N LYS A 231 11.64 16.87 2.18
CA LYS A 231 11.92 17.71 0.99
C LYS A 231 10.67 18.02 0.18
N TYR A 232 9.83 17.02 -0.08
CA TYR A 232 8.61 17.14 -0.87
C TYR A 232 7.45 17.73 -0.06
N ALA A 233 7.39 17.43 1.25
CA ALA A 233 6.31 17.86 2.13
C ALA A 233 6.76 18.43 3.50
N PRO A 234 7.69 19.41 3.54
CA PRO A 234 8.28 19.89 4.80
C PRO A 234 7.28 20.46 5.81
N ALA A 235 6.15 20.99 5.32
CA ALA A 235 5.06 21.52 6.15
C ALA A 235 4.16 20.42 6.74
N LEU A 236 4.14 19.22 6.16
CA LEU A 236 3.37 18.09 6.66
C LEU A 236 4.11 17.48 7.85
N LYS A 237 3.45 17.44 9.01
CA LYS A 237 4.01 16.86 10.24
C LYS A 237 3.36 15.51 10.50
N LEU A 238 4.06 14.44 10.13
CA LEU A 238 3.68 13.08 10.47
C LEU A 238 4.00 12.81 11.94
N ALA A 239 3.13 12.04 12.60
CA ALA A 239 3.32 11.64 13.98
C ALA A 239 4.28 10.43 14.11
N GLY A 240 4.31 9.58 13.08
CA GLY A 240 5.18 8.42 12.98
C GLY A 240 4.78 7.54 11.78
N ALA A 241 5.56 6.50 11.50
CA ALA A 241 5.21 5.49 10.51
C ALA A 241 5.56 4.07 10.99
N ALA A 242 4.67 3.10 10.73
CA ALA A 242 4.94 1.68 10.90
C ALA A 242 5.17 1.03 9.53
N ILE A 243 6.30 0.33 9.37
CA ILE A 243 6.78 -0.23 8.10
C ILE A 243 7.18 -1.68 8.35
N GLY A 244 6.54 -2.65 7.71
CA GLY A 244 6.93 -4.05 7.88
C GLY A 244 6.88 -4.91 6.63
N GLY A 245 7.66 -6.00 6.61
CA GLY A 245 7.82 -6.80 5.39
C GLY A 245 8.43 -5.97 4.24
N LEU A 246 9.27 -4.99 4.56
CA LEU A 246 9.84 -4.05 3.60
C LEU A 246 10.68 -4.80 2.57
N THR A 247 10.60 -4.38 1.30
CA THR A 247 11.49 -4.80 0.22
C THR A 247 12.34 -3.60 -0.23
N PRO A 248 13.55 -3.39 0.31
CA PRO A 248 14.38 -2.22 -0.02
C PRO A 248 14.85 -2.17 -1.47
N SER A 249 15.06 -3.33 -2.11
CA SER A 249 15.55 -3.41 -3.48
C SER A 249 14.74 -4.41 -4.30
N GLN A 250 13.97 -3.89 -5.25
CA GLN A 250 13.25 -4.71 -6.23
C GLN A 250 14.19 -5.31 -7.30
N ILE A 251 15.40 -4.74 -7.44
CA ILE A 251 16.43 -5.24 -8.37
C ILE A 251 16.93 -6.62 -7.94
N THR A 252 17.06 -6.83 -6.64
CA THR A 252 17.55 -8.07 -6.04
C THR A 252 16.39 -9.04 -5.79
N SER A 253 15.25 -8.58 -5.30
CA SER A 253 14.09 -9.44 -5.04
C SER A 253 13.42 -9.97 -6.31
N GLY A 254 13.35 -9.17 -7.39
CA GLY A 254 12.70 -9.55 -8.65
C GLY A 254 13.22 -10.89 -9.21
N PRO A 255 14.53 -11.05 -9.48
CA PRO A 255 15.10 -12.32 -9.93
C PRO A 255 14.90 -13.48 -8.94
N MET A 256 14.85 -13.22 -7.63
CA MET A 256 14.62 -14.27 -6.62
C MET A 256 13.22 -14.88 -6.74
N ILE A 257 12.21 -14.06 -7.06
CA ILE A 257 10.81 -14.49 -7.13
C ILE A 257 10.36 -14.93 -8.52
N ALA A 258 11.21 -14.79 -9.54
CA ALA A 258 10.85 -14.98 -10.96
C ALA A 258 10.40 -16.40 -11.34
N ARG A 259 10.54 -17.41 -10.45
CA ARG A 259 10.20 -18.84 -10.69
C ARG A 259 9.52 -19.50 -9.48
N THR A 260 8.94 -18.70 -8.61
CA THR A 260 8.36 -19.14 -7.34
C THR A 260 6.84 -19.05 -7.37
N GLN A 261 6.19 -19.39 -6.26
CA GLN A 261 4.73 -19.30 -6.16
C GLN A 261 4.19 -17.86 -6.32
N VAL A 262 5.05 -16.84 -6.18
CA VAL A 262 4.68 -15.40 -6.26
C VAL A 262 5.21 -14.71 -7.51
N SER A 263 5.57 -15.45 -8.57
CA SER A 263 6.11 -14.86 -9.81
C SER A 263 5.21 -13.82 -10.49
N GLY A 264 3.91 -13.83 -10.21
CA GLY A 264 2.98 -12.78 -10.64
C GLY A 264 3.35 -11.38 -10.15
N LEU A 265 4.02 -11.24 -9.00
CA LEU A 265 4.50 -9.94 -8.51
C LEU A 265 5.55 -9.35 -9.45
N LEU A 266 6.47 -10.16 -9.99
CA LEU A 266 7.47 -9.66 -10.94
C LEU A 266 6.81 -9.20 -12.25
N VAL A 267 5.80 -9.94 -12.74
CA VAL A 267 5.04 -9.53 -13.93
C VAL A 267 4.33 -8.20 -13.68
N GLN A 268 3.60 -8.08 -12.57
CA GLN A 268 2.94 -6.84 -12.18
C GLN A 268 3.95 -5.69 -12.04
N GLY A 269 5.11 -5.93 -11.43
CA GLY A 269 6.14 -4.91 -11.18
C GLY A 269 6.73 -4.36 -12.46
N ILE A 270 7.06 -5.24 -13.41
CA ILE A 270 7.57 -4.81 -14.73
C ILE A 270 6.51 -3.97 -15.45
N ILE A 271 5.24 -4.38 -15.40
CA ILE A 271 4.15 -3.65 -16.07
C ILE A 271 3.88 -2.30 -15.39
N GLY A 272 3.80 -2.29 -14.06
CA GLY A 272 3.52 -1.12 -13.25
C GLY A 272 4.63 -0.08 -13.33
N ILE A 273 5.88 -0.47 -13.14
CA ILE A 273 7.03 0.45 -13.25
C ILE A 273 7.11 1.07 -14.65
N THR A 274 7.00 0.26 -15.70
CA THR A 274 7.09 0.79 -17.08
C THR A 274 5.91 1.69 -17.47
N SER A 275 4.78 1.65 -16.75
CA SER A 275 3.67 2.58 -16.99
C SER A 275 4.05 4.06 -16.79
N GLN A 276 5.04 4.33 -15.93
CA GLN A 276 5.58 5.68 -15.70
C GLN A 276 6.60 6.11 -16.76
N TYR A 277 7.05 5.20 -17.64
CA TYR A 277 8.17 5.41 -18.55
C TYR A 277 7.83 4.94 -19.98
N PRO A 278 7.22 5.81 -20.81
CA PRO A 278 6.76 5.44 -22.15
C PRO A 278 7.85 4.83 -23.05
N LYS A 279 9.08 5.34 -23.01
CA LYS A 279 10.19 4.81 -23.82
C LYS A 279 10.60 3.40 -23.41
N GLN A 280 10.67 3.13 -22.11
CA GLN A 280 10.97 1.82 -21.56
C GLN A 280 9.82 0.84 -21.82
N ARG A 281 8.57 1.31 -21.77
CA ARG A 281 7.40 0.52 -22.17
C ARG A 281 7.43 0.12 -23.63
N GLU A 282 7.78 1.03 -24.53
CA GLU A 282 7.96 0.73 -25.95
C GLU A 282 9.07 -0.31 -26.16
N TYR A 283 10.23 -0.12 -25.52
CA TYR A 283 11.32 -1.09 -25.58
C TYR A 283 10.89 -2.47 -25.08
N LEU A 284 10.23 -2.55 -23.90
CA LEU A 284 9.69 -3.79 -23.33
C LEU A 284 8.84 -4.55 -24.36
N LEU A 285 7.94 -3.86 -25.07
CA LEU A 285 7.09 -4.48 -26.09
C LEU A 285 7.89 -5.09 -27.25
N THR A 286 9.02 -4.49 -27.63
CA THR A 286 9.90 -5.07 -28.68
C THR A 286 10.65 -6.33 -28.24
N ARG A 287 10.71 -6.56 -26.93
CA ARG A 287 11.46 -7.67 -26.33
C ARG A 287 10.59 -8.86 -25.95
N LEU A 288 9.27 -8.71 -25.94
CA LEU A 288 8.36 -9.81 -25.65
C LEU A 288 8.12 -10.69 -26.88
N HIS A 289 7.93 -12.00 -26.67
CA HIS A 289 7.59 -12.90 -27.78
C HIS A 289 6.19 -12.56 -28.35
N PRO A 290 6.03 -12.49 -29.69
CA PRO A 290 4.74 -12.18 -30.30
C PRO A 290 3.74 -13.35 -30.28
N SER A 291 4.21 -14.58 -30.05
CA SER A 291 3.40 -15.80 -30.10
C SER A 291 4.01 -16.92 -29.25
N GLY A 292 3.25 -17.97 -28.96
CA GLY A 292 3.67 -19.09 -28.11
C GLY A 292 3.05 -19.02 -26.72
N PRO A 293 3.37 -19.96 -25.81
CA PRO A 293 2.78 -19.99 -24.47
C PRO A 293 3.22 -18.83 -23.56
N TYR A 294 4.39 -18.21 -23.84
CA TYR A 294 4.91 -17.06 -23.10
C TYR A 294 4.97 -15.84 -24.03
N ASN A 295 3.81 -15.36 -24.46
CA ASN A 295 3.72 -14.26 -25.42
C ASN A 295 3.32 -12.92 -24.76
N VAL A 296 3.39 -11.84 -25.53
CA VAL A 296 3.02 -10.47 -25.08
C VAL A 296 1.60 -10.37 -24.53
N THR A 297 0.61 -11.04 -25.15
CA THR A 297 -0.78 -11.04 -24.66
C THR A 297 -0.87 -11.69 -23.29
N GLU A 298 -0.22 -12.85 -23.12
CA GLU A 298 -0.18 -13.58 -21.85
C GLU A 298 0.56 -12.81 -20.76
N PHE A 299 1.61 -12.06 -21.11
CA PHE A 299 2.33 -11.20 -20.18
C PHE A 299 1.45 -10.04 -19.69
N PHE A 300 0.78 -9.35 -20.61
CA PHE A 300 -0.06 -8.19 -20.31
C PHE A 300 -1.45 -8.55 -19.77
N TRP A 301 -1.81 -9.83 -19.74
CA TRP A 301 -3.05 -10.28 -19.10
C TRP A 301 -3.11 -9.88 -17.62
N ALA A 302 -1.95 -9.75 -16.96
CA ALA A 302 -1.81 -9.21 -15.60
C ALA A 302 -2.43 -7.81 -15.39
N SER A 303 -2.50 -6.96 -16.42
CA SER A 303 -3.11 -5.62 -16.34
C SER A 303 -4.63 -5.65 -16.17
N TYR A 304 -5.25 -6.82 -16.25
CA TYR A 304 -6.68 -7.04 -16.02
C TYR A 304 -6.95 -7.90 -14.79
N MET A 305 -5.94 -8.17 -13.97
CA MET A 305 -6.02 -9.04 -12.79
C MET A 305 -5.84 -8.27 -11.50
N SER A 306 -6.54 -8.67 -10.45
CA SER A 306 -6.12 -8.30 -9.09
C SER A 306 -4.76 -8.92 -8.74
N GLY A 307 -4.10 -8.43 -7.68
CA GLY A 307 -2.84 -9.00 -7.22
C GLY A 307 -2.97 -10.49 -6.92
N TRP A 308 -4.07 -10.89 -6.27
CA TRP A 308 -4.38 -12.30 -5.99
C TRP A 308 -4.54 -13.16 -7.26
N GLN A 309 -5.30 -12.67 -8.24
CA GLN A 309 -5.46 -13.37 -9.53
C GLN A 309 -4.12 -13.54 -10.24
N SER A 310 -3.26 -12.52 -10.22
CA SER A 310 -1.91 -12.58 -10.79
C SER A 310 -1.03 -13.62 -10.09
N LEU A 311 -1.05 -13.67 -8.75
CA LEU A 311 -0.32 -14.67 -7.97
C LEU A 311 -0.70 -16.10 -8.36
N LEU A 312 -2.01 -16.36 -8.55
CA LEU A 312 -2.49 -17.68 -8.97
C LEU A 312 -2.13 -17.99 -10.42
N TYR A 313 -2.31 -17.02 -11.32
CA TYR A 313 -2.12 -17.23 -12.76
C TYR A 313 -0.67 -17.49 -13.13
N TYR A 314 0.25 -16.70 -12.57
CA TYR A 314 1.68 -16.80 -12.88
C TYR A 314 2.46 -17.67 -11.89
N SER A 315 1.79 -18.44 -11.02
CA SER A 315 2.45 -19.27 -10.01
C SER A 315 3.45 -20.24 -10.66
N TYR A 316 4.71 -20.19 -10.24
CA TYR A 316 5.84 -20.97 -10.76
C TYR A 316 6.16 -20.77 -12.26
N VAL A 317 5.59 -19.75 -12.90
CA VAL A 317 6.01 -19.34 -14.25
C VAL A 317 7.41 -18.78 -14.17
N ASP A 318 8.31 -19.21 -15.07
CA ASP A 318 9.57 -18.51 -15.29
C ASP A 318 9.31 -17.24 -16.09
N VAL A 319 9.21 -16.11 -15.40
CA VAL A 319 8.85 -14.81 -15.98
C VAL A 319 9.80 -14.41 -17.11
N PHE A 320 11.05 -14.85 -17.07
CA PHE A 320 12.02 -14.51 -18.10
C PHE A 320 11.73 -15.20 -19.45
N GLN A 321 10.88 -16.23 -19.50
CA GLN A 321 10.48 -16.88 -20.75
C GLN A 321 9.57 -16.01 -21.62
N TYR A 322 8.99 -14.93 -21.09
CA TYR A 322 8.25 -13.97 -21.88
C TYR A 322 9.14 -13.13 -22.81
N PHE A 323 10.44 -13.05 -22.52
CA PHE A 323 11.40 -12.15 -23.17
C PHE A 323 12.31 -12.90 -24.15
N ILE A 324 12.51 -12.33 -25.34
CA ILE A 324 13.34 -12.89 -26.42
C ILE A 324 14.78 -13.11 -25.97
N GLY A 325 15.36 -12.17 -25.23
CA GLY A 325 16.70 -12.26 -24.63
C GLY A 325 16.71 -12.75 -23.19
N GLY A 326 15.57 -13.22 -22.66
CA GLY A 326 15.42 -13.59 -21.26
C GLY A 326 15.62 -12.40 -20.31
N GLN A 327 16.24 -12.67 -19.15
CA GLN A 327 16.53 -11.65 -18.14
C GLN A 327 17.37 -10.47 -18.66
N ALA A 328 18.29 -10.72 -19.60
CA ALA A 328 19.18 -9.69 -20.13
C ALA A 328 18.43 -8.52 -20.80
N ASP A 329 17.20 -8.75 -21.27
CA ASP A 329 16.37 -7.69 -21.84
C ASP A 329 15.92 -6.67 -20.78
N LEU A 330 15.76 -7.10 -19.52
CA LEU A 330 15.43 -6.23 -18.38
C LEU A 330 16.67 -5.57 -17.76
N GLU A 331 17.86 -6.07 -18.08
CA GLU A 331 19.16 -5.55 -17.63
C GLU A 331 19.79 -4.56 -18.62
N GLU A 332 19.11 -4.29 -19.74
CA GLU A 332 19.50 -3.25 -20.69
C GLU A 332 19.67 -1.91 -19.93
N PRO A 333 20.72 -1.11 -20.20
CA PRO A 333 21.03 0.09 -19.41
C PRO A 333 19.87 1.05 -19.13
N GLY A 334 18.97 1.28 -20.08
CA GLY A 334 17.80 2.13 -19.91
C GLY A 334 16.72 1.52 -19.01
N MET A 335 16.52 0.20 -19.08
CA MET A 335 15.64 -0.54 -18.17
C MET A 335 16.23 -0.64 -16.76
N ALA A 336 17.51 -1.01 -16.66
CA ALA A 336 18.21 -1.13 -15.39
C ALA A 336 18.25 0.21 -14.62
N ALA A 337 18.49 1.33 -15.31
CA ALA A 337 18.45 2.66 -14.70
C ALA A 337 17.06 3.04 -14.18
N MET A 338 16.00 2.69 -14.93
CA MET A 338 14.62 2.90 -14.51
C MET A 338 14.28 2.06 -13.27
N PHE A 339 14.55 0.75 -13.30
CA PHE A 339 14.31 -0.12 -12.16
C PHE A 339 15.13 0.30 -10.95
N TYR A 340 16.37 0.77 -11.12
CA TYR A 340 17.18 1.27 -10.01
C TYR A 340 16.55 2.52 -9.38
N ARG A 341 16.04 3.44 -10.22
CA ARG A 341 15.40 4.68 -9.78
C ARG A 341 14.09 4.44 -9.02
N GLU A 342 13.25 3.52 -9.51
CA GLU A 342 11.95 3.25 -8.91
C GLU A 342 12.01 2.22 -7.79
N GLY A 343 12.82 1.17 -7.96
CA GLY A 343 12.80 -0.03 -7.14
C GLY A 343 13.80 -0.05 -5.99
N THR A 344 14.57 1.03 -5.78
CA THR A 344 15.56 1.13 -4.69
C THR A 344 15.12 2.16 -3.66
N LEU A 345 14.97 1.72 -2.42
CA LEU A 345 14.65 2.55 -1.26
C LEU A 345 15.92 2.93 -0.47
N GLY A 346 15.81 3.89 0.44
CA GLY A 346 16.92 4.41 1.24
C GLY A 346 17.82 5.42 0.51
N VAL A 347 17.36 5.93 -0.64
CA VAL A 347 18.12 6.81 -1.55
C VAL A 347 17.42 8.14 -1.85
N PHE A 348 16.19 8.34 -1.37
CA PHE A 348 15.36 9.50 -1.66
C PHE A 348 15.53 10.62 -0.62
N GLY A 349 15.85 10.27 0.62
CA GLY A 349 16.00 11.21 1.72
C GLY A 349 16.33 10.53 3.04
N ILE A 350 16.31 11.30 4.13
CA ILE A 350 16.48 10.76 5.48
C ILE A 350 15.22 11.07 6.27
N PRO A 351 14.46 10.06 6.74
CA PRO A 351 13.26 10.28 7.52
C PRO A 351 13.51 11.11 8.78
N ASP A 352 12.68 12.13 9.01
CA ASP A 352 12.70 12.96 10.22
C ASP A 352 11.51 12.66 11.17
N THR A 353 10.71 11.64 10.85
CA THR A 353 9.59 11.16 11.66
C THR A 353 9.97 9.90 12.45
N PRO A 354 9.38 9.65 13.63
CA PRO A 354 9.53 8.37 14.34
C PRO A 354 9.11 7.17 13.48
N LEU A 355 9.94 6.12 13.41
CA LEU A 355 9.66 4.91 12.62
C LEU A 355 9.63 3.65 13.50
N PHE A 356 8.57 2.86 13.38
CA PHE A 356 8.54 1.48 13.83
C PHE A 356 8.71 0.55 12.62
N MET A 357 9.84 -0.14 12.57
CA MET A 357 10.12 -1.09 11.49
C MET A 357 10.08 -2.52 12.01
N TYR A 358 9.56 -3.46 11.22
CA TYR A 358 9.49 -4.87 11.64
C TYR A 358 9.64 -5.84 10.46
N GLN A 359 10.47 -6.87 10.63
CA GLN A 359 10.78 -7.82 9.56
C GLN A 359 10.99 -9.23 10.13
N ALA A 360 10.52 -10.25 9.41
CA ALA A 360 10.95 -11.63 9.63
C ALA A 360 12.41 -11.80 9.17
N VAL A 361 13.21 -12.50 9.96
CA VAL A 361 14.60 -12.81 9.61
C VAL A 361 14.66 -13.81 8.46
N GLU A 362 13.69 -14.74 8.41
CA GLU A 362 13.55 -15.78 7.38
C GLU A 362 12.51 -15.38 6.31
N ASP A 363 12.38 -14.08 6.03
CA ASP A 363 11.50 -13.55 4.98
C ASP A 363 11.92 -14.13 3.61
N ASP A 364 10.96 -14.77 2.94
CA ASP A 364 11.17 -15.51 1.69
C ASP A 364 11.10 -14.62 0.44
N LEU A 365 10.77 -13.34 0.59
CA LEU A 365 10.73 -12.35 -0.50
C LEU A 365 11.90 -11.37 -0.43
N THR A 366 12.30 -10.97 0.78
CA THR A 366 13.35 -9.97 0.99
C THR A 366 14.44 -10.49 1.93
N PRO A 367 15.71 -10.54 1.48
CA PRO A 367 16.83 -10.82 2.38
C PRO A 367 16.91 -9.79 3.52
N ILE A 368 16.86 -10.25 4.76
CA ILE A 368 16.91 -9.40 5.96
C ILE A 368 18.09 -8.41 5.98
N ALA A 369 19.22 -8.78 5.35
CA ALA A 369 20.41 -7.96 5.27
C ALA A 369 20.18 -6.62 4.53
N GLU A 370 19.24 -6.56 3.58
CA GLU A 370 18.91 -5.32 2.89
C GLU A 370 18.20 -4.34 3.82
N THR A 371 17.19 -4.83 4.55
CA THR A 371 16.47 -4.03 5.55
C THR A 371 17.39 -3.60 6.68
N ASP A 372 18.25 -4.49 7.17
CA ASP A 372 19.27 -4.17 8.17
C ASP A 372 20.20 -3.04 7.69
N SER A 373 20.63 -3.07 6.43
CA SER A 373 21.54 -2.07 5.83
C SER A 373 20.85 -0.71 5.65
N LEU A 374 19.60 -0.69 5.19
CA LEU A 374 18.80 0.53 5.04
C LEU A 374 18.60 1.21 6.40
N ILE A 375 18.20 0.44 7.42
CA ILE A 375 18.00 0.94 8.78
C ILE A 375 19.31 1.48 9.36
N GLN A 376 20.42 0.74 9.20
CA GLN A 376 21.73 1.21 9.65
C GLN A 376 22.08 2.57 9.02
N ASN A 377 21.92 2.72 7.70
CA ASN A 377 22.18 3.97 6.99
C ASN A 377 21.33 5.14 7.51
N PHE A 378 20.04 4.92 7.79
CA PHE A 378 19.17 5.93 8.38
C PHE A 378 19.57 6.30 9.81
N CYS A 379 19.96 5.32 10.62
CA CYS A 379 20.39 5.52 11.99
C CYS A 379 21.70 6.31 12.08
N GLU A 380 22.68 6.01 11.21
CA GLU A 380 23.94 6.75 11.11
C GLU A 380 23.72 8.22 10.72
N LYS A 381 22.60 8.54 10.08
CA LYS A 381 22.20 9.88 9.66
C LYS A 381 21.18 10.56 10.59
N GLY A 382 20.90 9.95 11.75
CA GLY A 382 20.14 10.59 12.83
C GLY A 382 18.63 10.32 12.85
N SER A 383 18.15 9.32 12.10
CA SER A 383 16.73 8.90 12.16
C SER A 383 16.36 8.32 13.53
N ASN A 384 15.06 8.32 13.86
CA ASN A 384 14.54 7.73 15.09
C ASN A 384 13.77 6.43 14.79
N ILE A 385 14.37 5.28 15.05
CA ILE A 385 13.84 3.97 14.60
C ILE A 385 13.81 2.95 15.74
N LEU A 386 12.63 2.35 15.98
CA LEU A 386 12.52 1.08 16.68
C LEU A 386 12.39 -0.04 15.64
N TYR A 387 13.35 -0.95 15.60
CA TYR A 387 13.37 -2.04 14.64
C TYR A 387 13.20 -3.39 15.33
N HIS A 388 12.14 -4.12 15.00
CA HIS A 388 11.88 -5.46 15.50
C HIS A 388 12.25 -6.51 14.45
N ARG A 389 13.22 -7.37 14.79
CA ARG A 389 13.64 -8.51 13.98
C ARG A 389 13.04 -9.78 14.54
N ASN A 390 12.13 -10.40 13.82
CA ASN A 390 11.46 -11.61 14.27
C ASN A 390 12.14 -12.86 13.69
N HIS A 391 12.69 -13.70 14.55
CA HIS A 391 13.34 -14.97 14.21
C HIS A 391 12.34 -16.12 14.00
N TRP A 392 11.04 -15.82 14.00
CA TRP A 392 9.98 -16.79 13.73
C TRP A 392 9.12 -16.36 12.55
N GLY A 393 8.90 -17.29 11.61
CA GLY A 393 8.02 -17.11 10.46
C GLY A 393 8.74 -16.54 9.22
N GLY A 394 8.05 -16.57 8.09
CA GLY A 394 8.44 -15.91 6.83
C GLY A 394 7.70 -14.60 6.60
N HIS A 395 7.58 -14.17 5.34
CA HIS A 395 6.95 -12.89 4.98
C HIS A 395 5.50 -12.81 5.51
N ASN A 396 4.62 -13.72 5.10
CA ASN A 396 3.20 -13.66 5.49
C ASN A 396 2.96 -13.87 7.00
N ASP A 397 3.85 -14.59 7.68
CA ASP A 397 3.76 -14.78 9.12
C ASP A 397 3.97 -13.44 9.85
N GLU A 398 4.93 -12.62 9.39
CA GLU A 398 5.25 -11.34 10.04
C GLU A 398 4.17 -10.28 9.84
N LEU A 399 3.35 -10.37 8.78
CA LEU A 399 2.13 -9.56 8.63
C LEU A 399 1.25 -9.70 9.87
N THR A 400 1.02 -10.94 10.32
CA THR A 400 0.20 -11.23 11.50
C THR A 400 0.97 -10.95 12.80
N ASN A 401 2.23 -11.39 12.89
CA ASN A 401 3.01 -11.26 14.12
C ASN A 401 3.32 -9.81 14.49
N GLY A 402 3.51 -8.93 13.51
CA GLY A 402 3.82 -7.51 13.71
C GLY A 402 2.61 -6.62 13.91
N ARG A 403 1.40 -7.12 13.64
CA ARG A 403 0.16 -6.32 13.60
C ARG A 403 -0.12 -5.58 14.90
N GLN A 404 -0.18 -6.29 16.03
CA GLN A 404 -0.48 -5.66 17.32
C GLN A 404 0.56 -4.61 17.70
N ARG A 405 1.85 -4.90 17.46
CA ARG A 405 2.94 -3.95 17.75
C ARG A 405 2.84 -2.69 16.90
N SER A 406 2.41 -2.83 15.65
CA SER A 406 2.14 -1.69 14.76
C SER A 406 0.99 -0.85 15.28
N LEU A 407 -0.12 -1.48 15.71
CA LEU A 407 -1.23 -0.79 16.36
C LEU A 407 -0.80 -0.11 17.66
N ASP A 408 0.05 -0.73 18.48
CA ASP A 408 0.54 -0.14 19.72
C ASP A 408 1.44 1.07 19.46
N PHE A 409 2.34 0.98 18.48
CA PHE A 409 3.11 2.13 18.00
C PHE A 409 2.20 3.25 17.48
N MET A 410 1.17 2.93 16.68
CA MET A 410 0.17 3.90 16.22
C MET A 410 -0.53 4.58 17.41
N GLY A 411 -0.86 3.83 18.46
CA GLY A 411 -1.40 4.36 19.71
C GLY A 411 -0.46 5.33 20.42
N THR A 412 0.84 5.02 20.47
CA THR A 412 1.87 5.91 21.00
C THR A 412 1.92 7.22 20.21
N VAL A 413 2.10 7.12 18.88
CA VAL A 413 2.35 8.31 18.06
C VAL A 413 1.11 9.13 17.82
N LEU A 414 -0.09 8.56 17.76
CA LEU A 414 -1.32 9.33 17.56
C LEU A 414 -1.83 9.95 18.86
N GLY A 415 -1.81 9.21 19.97
CA GLY A 415 -2.59 9.58 21.17
C GLY A 415 -1.97 9.28 22.53
N GLY A 416 -0.69 8.89 22.61
CA GLY A 416 0.02 8.73 23.88
C GLY A 416 -0.21 7.39 24.60
N GLY A 417 -0.44 6.29 23.86
CA GLY A 417 -0.37 4.94 24.43
C GLY A 417 1.08 4.46 24.56
N ASP A 418 1.60 4.24 25.77
CA ASP A 418 3.01 3.89 25.99
C ASP A 418 3.25 2.38 26.20
N VAL A 419 2.58 1.54 25.41
CA VAL A 419 2.70 0.07 25.52
C VAL A 419 3.92 -0.50 24.80
N LEU A 420 4.49 0.24 23.85
CA LEU A 420 5.68 -0.17 23.09
C LEU A 420 6.90 0.63 23.54
N GLU A 421 8.01 -0.05 23.84
CA GLU A 421 9.29 0.60 24.22
C GLU A 421 10.02 1.23 23.03
N PHE A 422 9.47 2.32 22.50
CA PHE A 422 10.05 3.13 21.43
C PHE A 422 11.10 4.13 21.97
N PRO A 423 12.27 4.29 21.32
CA PRO A 423 13.29 5.24 21.77
C PRO A 423 12.83 6.69 21.57
N SER A 424 13.07 7.55 22.56
CA SER A 424 12.78 8.99 22.43
C SER A 424 13.67 9.68 21.38
N SER A 425 14.86 9.13 21.10
CA SER A 425 15.77 9.57 20.05
C SER A 425 16.71 8.42 19.63
N GLY A 426 17.23 8.49 18.40
CA GLY A 426 18.16 7.48 17.86
C GLY A 426 17.48 6.16 17.51
N CYS A 427 18.27 5.09 17.37
CA CYS A 427 17.76 3.80 16.94
C CYS A 427 17.92 2.70 17.98
N LYS A 428 16.95 1.78 18.03
CA LYS A 428 16.97 0.55 18.85
C LYS A 428 16.53 -0.64 18.00
N THR A 429 17.38 -1.65 17.89
CA THR A 429 17.03 -2.94 17.29
C THR A 429 16.72 -3.98 18.38
N VAL A 430 15.59 -4.66 18.26
CA VAL A 430 15.13 -5.70 19.17
C VAL A 430 14.99 -7.01 18.39
N ASN A 431 15.72 -8.04 18.81
CA ASN A 431 15.53 -9.39 18.29
C ASN A 431 14.45 -10.11 19.10
N LEU A 432 13.48 -10.69 18.42
CA LEU A 432 12.34 -11.40 18.98
C LEU A 432 12.27 -12.81 18.41
N THR A 433 11.74 -13.75 19.19
CA THR A 433 11.24 -15.04 18.69
C THR A 433 9.76 -15.09 19.03
N PHE A 434 8.94 -14.40 18.24
CA PHE A 434 7.54 -14.16 18.56
C PHE A 434 6.63 -14.79 17.50
N MET A 435 5.72 -15.64 17.97
CA MET A 435 4.61 -16.16 17.19
C MET A 435 3.34 -15.62 17.82
N GLN A 436 2.57 -14.83 17.07
CA GLN A 436 1.23 -14.43 17.51
C GLN A 436 0.37 -15.68 17.63
N ASP A 437 -0.23 -15.91 18.79
CA ASP A 437 -1.18 -17.00 18.98
C ASP A 437 -2.44 -16.71 18.16
N PRO A 438 -2.71 -17.45 17.07
CA PRO A 438 -3.85 -17.16 16.20
C PRO A 438 -5.20 -17.50 16.85
N GLN A 439 -5.20 -18.20 18.00
CA GLN A 439 -6.42 -18.49 18.77
C GLN A 439 -6.74 -17.43 19.81
N LYS A 440 -5.79 -16.53 20.10
CA LYS A 440 -6.02 -15.41 21.00
C LYS A 440 -6.36 -14.18 20.18
N PRO A 441 -7.40 -13.42 20.57
CA PRO A 441 -7.61 -12.11 20.00
C PRO A 441 -6.31 -11.31 20.10
N ILE A 442 -6.11 -10.47 19.11
CA ILE A 442 -5.07 -9.45 19.11
C ILE A 442 -5.52 -8.44 20.19
N VAL A 443 -5.01 -8.59 21.43
CA VAL A 443 -5.35 -7.72 22.57
C VAL A 443 -4.47 -6.49 22.53
#